data_AF-A0A1X1UFD5-F1
#
_entry.id   AF-A0A1X1UFD5-F1
#
_cell.length_a   1.000
_cell.length_b   1.000
_cell.length_c   1.000
_cell.angle_alpha   90.00
_cell.angle_beta   90.00
_cell.angle_gamma   90.00
#
_symmetry.space_group_name_H-M   'P 1'
#
loop_
_entity.id
_entity.type
_entity.pdbx_description
1 polymer ?
#
loop_
_entity_poly.entity_id
_entity_poly.type
_entity_poly.pdbx_seq_one_letter_code
_entity_poly.pdbx_strand_id
1 'polypeptide(L)'
;MVDMDPRWLRKMEKVGRKDDIEAYVSHVLQQAKWVLEGDEIAGLITIPPLLRAMIRDQEMRDLVRRSVRGIIWSATPVVDEELRRWEEVDFPEARIVGWYGNALMGIGVQRPRAASDEYRCSFSMPSSHRDGCPMAYLKTVSLDDPHRGVEYGQEGQVRISVLRYETFIPHHLERDRAIRIPPGGGDGWDGVTRVTALAGGGSGSAF
;
A
#
# COMPACT_ATOMS: atom_id res chain seq x y z
N MET A 1 -14.56 -3.54 -13.37
CA MET A 1 -13.34 -4.13 -12.78
C MET A 1 -12.38 -4.44 -13.91
N VAL A 2 -11.11 -4.07 -13.79
CA VAL A 2 -10.06 -4.36 -14.79
C VAL A 2 -9.12 -5.37 -14.16
N ASP A 3 -8.79 -6.44 -14.89
CA ASP A 3 -7.87 -7.47 -14.41
C ASP A 3 -6.44 -7.18 -14.86
N MET A 4 -5.48 -7.49 -14.00
CA MET A 4 -4.06 -7.32 -14.26
C MET A 4 -3.29 -8.42 -13.52
N ASP A 5 -2.36 -9.09 -14.22
CA ASP A 5 -1.46 -10.07 -13.61
C ASP A 5 -0.10 -9.43 -13.29
N PRO A 6 0.14 -8.98 -12.04
CA PRO A 6 1.42 -8.41 -11.65
C PRO A 6 2.57 -9.44 -11.66
N ARG A 7 2.27 -10.75 -11.69
CA ARG A 7 3.30 -11.80 -11.80
C ARG A 7 3.87 -11.83 -13.21
N TRP A 8 3.06 -11.59 -14.23
CA TRP A 8 3.52 -11.52 -15.61
C TRP A 8 4.44 -10.30 -15.81
N LEU A 9 4.05 -9.13 -15.27
CA LEU A 9 4.89 -7.94 -15.27
C LEU A 9 6.26 -8.19 -14.62
N ARG A 10 6.28 -8.76 -13.41
CA ARG A 10 7.54 -9.16 -12.75
C ARG A 10 8.35 -10.17 -13.57
N LYS A 11 7.70 -11.08 -14.29
CA LYS A 11 8.39 -12.04 -15.17
C LYS A 11 9.06 -11.31 -16.33
N MET A 12 8.36 -10.39 -16.99
CA MET A 12 8.88 -9.60 -18.12
C MET A 12 10.02 -8.68 -17.70
N GLU A 13 9.92 -8.10 -16.51
CA GLU A 13 10.95 -7.25 -15.95
C GLU A 13 12.26 -8.03 -15.73
N LYS A 14 12.19 -9.22 -15.13
CA LYS A 14 13.35 -10.08 -14.91
C LYS A 14 14.08 -10.46 -16.20
N VAL A 15 13.37 -10.51 -17.33
CA VAL A 15 13.96 -10.80 -18.65
C VAL A 15 14.22 -9.54 -19.47
N GLY A 16 14.06 -8.35 -18.89
CA GLY A 16 14.38 -7.07 -19.53
C GLY A 16 13.45 -6.65 -20.67
N ARG A 17 12.23 -7.20 -20.75
CA ARG A 17 11.27 -6.95 -21.84
C ARG A 17 10.43 -5.68 -21.58
N LYS A 18 11.07 -4.53 -21.63
CA LYS A 18 10.44 -3.22 -21.33
C LYS A 18 9.27 -2.89 -22.26
N ASP A 19 9.44 -3.11 -23.57
CA ASP A 19 8.38 -2.82 -24.54
C ASP A 19 7.11 -3.64 -24.29
N ASP A 20 7.26 -4.90 -23.87
CA ASP A 20 6.14 -5.77 -23.50
C ASP A 20 5.41 -5.26 -22.24
N ILE A 21 6.17 -4.76 -21.27
CA ILE A 21 5.63 -4.15 -20.04
C ILE A 21 4.82 -2.89 -20.38
N GLU A 22 5.38 -2.01 -21.20
CA GLU A 22 4.72 -0.77 -21.63
C GLU A 22 3.45 -1.06 -22.43
N ALA A 23 3.50 -2.02 -23.37
CA ALA A 23 2.33 -2.45 -24.13
C ALA A 23 1.23 -3.02 -23.21
N TYR A 24 1.61 -3.83 -22.22
CA TYR A 24 0.65 -4.40 -21.27
C TYR A 24 0.02 -3.33 -20.35
N VAL A 25 0.82 -2.39 -19.84
CA VAL A 25 0.30 -1.27 -19.05
C VAL A 25 -0.64 -0.41 -19.90
N SER A 26 -0.28 -0.10 -21.15
CA SER A 26 -1.13 0.63 -22.08
C SER A 26 -2.46 -0.09 -22.31
N HIS A 27 -2.44 -1.42 -22.48
CA HIS A 27 -3.64 -2.23 -22.63
C HIS A 27 -4.55 -2.17 -21.39
N VAL A 28 -3.98 -2.28 -20.19
CA VAL A 28 -4.73 -2.18 -18.92
C VAL A 28 -5.32 -0.78 -18.75
N LEU A 29 -4.58 0.28 -19.09
CA LEU A 29 -5.09 1.65 -19.04
C LEU A 29 -6.22 1.88 -20.03
N GLN A 30 -6.15 1.31 -21.24
CA GLN A 30 -7.23 1.39 -22.21
C GLN A 30 -8.52 0.75 -21.69
N GLN A 31 -8.41 -0.41 -21.02
CA GLN A 31 -9.58 -1.03 -20.36
C GLN A 31 -10.14 -0.17 -19.23
N ALA A 32 -9.27 0.44 -18.42
CA ALA A 32 -9.69 1.36 -17.36
C ALA A 32 -10.40 2.60 -17.93
N LYS A 33 -9.90 3.12 -19.06
CA LYS A 33 -10.49 4.25 -19.78
C LYS A 33 -11.95 3.97 -20.15
N TRP A 34 -12.23 2.82 -20.78
CA TRP A 34 -13.59 2.45 -21.18
C TRP A 34 -14.56 2.41 -20.00
N VAL A 35 -14.11 1.93 -18.84
CA VAL A 35 -14.94 1.90 -17.63
C VAL A 35 -15.20 3.32 -17.10
N LEU A 36 -14.17 4.17 -17.05
CA LEU A 36 -14.29 5.57 -16.56
C LEU A 36 -15.11 6.47 -17.50
N GLU A 37 -15.19 6.12 -18.79
CA GLU A 37 -16.04 6.80 -19.77
C GLU A 37 -17.48 6.33 -19.72
N GLY A 38 -17.71 5.03 -19.46
CA GLY A 38 -19.04 4.43 -19.46
C GLY A 38 -19.81 4.64 -18.17
N ASP A 39 -19.13 4.68 -17.03
CA ASP A 39 -19.76 4.66 -15.70
C ASP A 39 -19.24 5.78 -14.78
N GLU A 40 -20.06 6.18 -13.80
CA GLU A 40 -19.62 7.06 -12.71
C GLU A 40 -18.89 6.25 -11.64
N ILE A 41 -17.56 6.32 -11.64
CA ILE A 41 -16.70 5.59 -10.71
C ILE A 41 -16.27 6.50 -9.55
N ALA A 42 -16.84 6.28 -8.36
CA ALA A 42 -16.48 7.05 -7.16
C ALA A 42 -15.17 6.57 -6.50
N GLY A 43 -14.77 5.31 -6.70
CA GLY A 43 -13.65 4.68 -6.01
C GLY A 43 -12.68 3.97 -6.97
N LEU A 44 -11.38 4.24 -6.83
CA LEU A 44 -10.31 3.59 -7.59
C LEU A 44 -9.37 2.87 -6.63
N ILE A 45 -9.28 1.55 -6.73
CA ILE A 45 -8.24 0.77 -6.08
C ILE A 45 -7.20 0.41 -7.14
N THR A 46 -5.95 0.78 -6.91
CA THR A 46 -4.86 0.56 -7.86
C THR A 46 -3.53 0.35 -7.16
N ILE A 47 -2.47 0.16 -7.94
CA ILE A 47 -1.09 0.12 -7.45
C ILE A 47 -0.35 1.39 -7.91
N PRO A 48 0.60 1.93 -7.12
CA PRO A 48 1.42 3.09 -7.49
C PRO A 48 1.98 3.08 -8.91
N PRO A 49 2.48 1.94 -9.43
CA PRO A 49 2.96 1.83 -10.80
C PRO A 49 1.89 2.25 -11.84
N LEU A 50 0.66 1.73 -11.73
CA LEU A 50 -0.45 2.09 -12.62
C LEU A 50 -0.95 3.51 -12.37
N LEU A 51 -0.99 3.97 -11.12
CA LEU A 51 -1.41 5.34 -10.80
C LEU A 51 -0.46 6.36 -11.44
N ARG A 52 0.86 6.12 -11.39
CA ARG A 52 1.85 6.93 -12.11
C ARG A 52 1.61 6.95 -13.61
N ALA A 53 1.24 5.81 -14.21
CA ALA A 53 0.94 5.73 -15.63
C ALA A 53 -0.35 6.52 -15.98
N MET A 54 -1.39 6.41 -15.16
CA MET A 54 -2.62 7.21 -15.28
C MET A 54 -2.36 8.72 -15.15
N ILE A 55 -1.46 9.14 -14.25
CA ILE A 55 -1.10 10.56 -14.07
C ILE A 55 -0.35 11.12 -15.29
N ARG A 56 0.48 10.29 -15.95
CA ARG A 56 1.25 10.70 -17.14
C ARG A 56 0.38 10.86 -18.38
N ASP A 57 -0.70 10.09 -18.47
CA ASP A 57 -1.71 10.22 -19.53
C ASP A 57 -2.72 11.31 -19.15
N GLN A 58 -2.71 12.42 -19.90
CA GLN A 58 -3.56 13.57 -19.64
C GLN A 58 -5.04 13.21 -19.61
N GLU A 59 -5.49 12.40 -20.57
CA GLU A 59 -6.90 12.06 -20.73
C GLU A 59 -7.35 11.17 -19.58
N MET A 60 -6.55 10.15 -19.23
CA MET A 60 -6.82 9.29 -18.08
C MET A 60 -6.87 10.09 -16.77
N ARG A 61 -5.91 11.01 -16.57
CA ARG A 61 -5.89 11.86 -15.38
C ARG A 61 -7.15 12.71 -15.27
N ASP A 62 -7.63 13.27 -16.37
CA ASP A 62 -8.84 14.11 -16.38
C ASP A 62 -10.11 13.27 -16.16
N LEU A 63 -10.18 12.05 -16.69
CA LEU A 63 -11.25 11.10 -16.41
C LEU A 63 -11.33 10.75 -14.91
N VAL A 64 -10.18 10.45 -14.28
CA VAL A 64 -10.10 10.15 -12.85
C VAL A 64 -10.53 11.36 -12.03
N ARG A 65 -10.02 12.57 -12.33
CA ARG A 65 -10.40 13.81 -11.62
C ARG A 65 -11.90 14.07 -11.65
N ARG A 66 -12.56 13.79 -12.77
CA ARG A 66 -13.98 14.08 -12.94
C ARG A 66 -14.87 13.27 -11.98
N SER A 67 -14.61 11.98 -11.83
CA SER A 67 -15.55 11.04 -11.17
C SER A 67 -15.04 10.45 -9.85
N VAL A 68 -13.72 10.22 -9.73
CA VAL A 68 -13.17 9.51 -8.58
C VAL A 68 -13.07 10.44 -7.37
N ARG A 69 -13.60 9.98 -6.23
CA ARG A 69 -13.55 10.68 -4.93
C ARG A 69 -12.70 9.95 -3.90
N GLY A 70 -12.41 8.67 -4.12
CA GLY A 70 -11.51 7.87 -3.28
C GLY A 70 -10.49 7.11 -4.12
N ILE A 71 -9.21 7.24 -3.78
CA ILE A 71 -8.12 6.46 -4.40
C ILE A 71 -7.45 5.65 -3.30
N ILE A 72 -7.42 4.34 -3.47
CA ILE A 72 -6.68 3.42 -2.62
C ILE A 72 -5.47 2.89 -3.39
N TRP A 73 -4.28 3.09 -2.84
CA TRP A 73 -3.04 2.54 -3.38
C TRP A 73 -2.51 1.43 -2.46
N SER A 74 -1.89 0.40 -3.04
CA SER A 74 -1.36 -0.72 -2.26
C SER A 74 -0.18 -1.41 -2.97
N ALA A 75 0.33 -2.47 -2.35
CA ALA A 75 1.32 -3.42 -2.87
C ALA A 75 2.76 -2.92 -3.05
N THR A 76 2.98 -1.65 -3.39
CA THR A 76 4.34 -1.08 -3.52
C THR A 76 4.50 0.19 -2.68
N PRO A 77 5.71 0.48 -2.18
CA PRO A 77 5.96 1.70 -1.41
C PRO A 77 5.73 2.97 -2.23
N VAL A 78 5.35 4.05 -1.54
CA VAL A 78 5.24 5.41 -2.07
C VAL A 78 5.97 6.33 -1.12
N VAL A 79 6.82 7.21 -1.66
CA VAL A 79 7.57 8.19 -0.86
C VAL A 79 6.70 9.40 -0.53
N ASP A 80 7.00 10.09 0.58
CA ASP A 80 6.15 11.17 1.10
C ASP A 80 5.90 12.29 0.07
N GLU A 81 6.90 12.67 -0.72
CA GLU A 81 6.77 13.71 -1.75
C GLU A 81 5.87 13.29 -2.91
N GLU A 82 5.94 12.02 -3.32
CA GLU A 82 5.06 11.49 -4.38
C GLU A 82 3.61 11.45 -3.89
N LEU A 83 3.38 10.96 -2.66
CA LEU A 83 2.05 10.95 -2.06
C LEU A 83 1.50 12.38 -1.89
N ARG A 84 2.36 13.32 -1.48
CA ARG A 84 2.01 14.74 -1.39
C ARG A 84 1.54 15.28 -2.72
N ARG A 85 2.30 15.04 -3.78
CA ARG A 85 1.95 15.49 -5.13
C ARG A 85 0.62 14.89 -5.59
N TRP A 86 0.38 13.61 -5.34
CA TRP A 86 -0.90 12.99 -5.69
C TRP A 86 -2.08 13.67 -5.01
N GLU A 87 -1.96 13.97 -3.72
CA GLU A 87 -3.03 14.59 -2.94
C GLU A 87 -3.21 16.09 -3.20
N GLU A 88 -2.13 16.83 -3.45
CA GLU A 88 -2.20 18.30 -3.55
C GLU A 88 -2.30 18.80 -4.99
N VAL A 89 -1.83 18.00 -5.95
CA VAL A 89 -1.68 18.42 -7.36
C VAL A 89 -2.44 17.51 -8.32
N ASP A 90 -2.18 16.21 -8.27
CA ASP A 90 -2.75 15.31 -9.27
C ASP A 90 -4.24 15.06 -9.02
N PHE A 91 -4.68 14.85 -7.78
CA PHE A 91 -6.07 14.54 -7.43
C PHE A 91 -6.56 15.25 -6.15
N PRO A 92 -6.61 16.60 -6.13
CA PRO A 92 -6.96 17.37 -4.92
C PRO A 92 -8.39 17.17 -4.40
N GLU A 93 -9.30 16.70 -5.25
CA GLU A 93 -10.69 16.41 -4.87
C GLU A 93 -10.90 14.97 -4.39
N ALA A 94 -9.90 14.10 -4.53
CA ALA A 94 -9.98 12.70 -4.12
C ALA A 94 -9.29 12.48 -2.76
N ARG A 95 -9.92 11.68 -1.91
CA ARG A 95 -9.25 11.16 -0.72
C ARG A 95 -8.32 10.02 -1.12
N ILE A 96 -7.02 10.20 -0.93
CA ILE A 96 -6.01 9.18 -1.22
C ILE A 96 -5.63 8.46 0.08
N VAL A 97 -5.66 7.12 0.07
CA VAL A 97 -5.37 6.27 1.24
C VAL A 97 -4.51 5.08 0.82
N GLY A 98 -3.41 4.85 1.51
CA GLY A 98 -2.60 3.66 1.33
C GLY A 98 -3.17 2.45 2.09
N TRP A 99 -3.00 1.27 1.52
CA TRP A 99 -3.20 -0.03 2.17
C TRP A 99 -1.90 -0.83 2.18
N TYR A 100 -1.54 -1.32 3.37
CA TYR A 100 -0.43 -2.26 3.57
C TYR A 100 -0.99 -3.57 4.10
N GLY A 101 -0.80 -4.67 3.38
CA GLY A 101 -1.58 -5.86 3.64
C GLY A 101 -1.16 -7.08 2.84
N ASN A 102 -1.49 -8.24 3.37
CA ASN A 102 -1.47 -9.50 2.64
C ASN A 102 -2.65 -10.36 3.09
N ALA A 103 -2.89 -11.49 2.41
CA ALA A 103 -4.01 -12.37 2.72
C ALA A 103 -3.98 -12.94 4.16
N LEU A 104 -2.80 -12.99 4.79
CA LEU A 104 -2.61 -13.54 6.13
C LEU A 104 -3.05 -12.54 7.21
N MET A 105 -2.46 -11.34 7.22
CA MET A 105 -2.79 -10.30 8.20
C MET A 105 -4.07 -9.53 7.90
N GLY A 106 -4.54 -9.55 6.65
CA GLY A 106 -5.54 -8.61 6.17
C GLY A 106 -4.88 -7.29 5.78
N ILE A 107 -5.58 -6.17 6.00
CA ILE A 107 -5.18 -4.86 5.54
C ILE A 107 -4.96 -3.92 6.73
N GLY A 108 -3.73 -3.46 6.89
CA GLY A 108 -3.40 -2.23 7.61
C GLY A 108 -3.74 -1.01 6.74
N VAL A 109 -4.41 -0.03 7.34
CA VAL A 109 -4.91 1.14 6.64
C VAL A 109 -4.03 2.34 6.98
N GLN A 110 -3.77 3.20 5.99
CA GLN A 110 -3.09 4.46 6.24
C GLN A 110 -3.95 5.29 7.21
N ARG A 111 -3.43 5.54 8.40
CA ARG A 111 -4.14 6.31 9.42
C ARG A 111 -4.26 7.78 9.00
N PRO A 112 -5.31 8.50 9.46
CA PRO A 112 -5.37 9.94 9.30
C PRO A 112 -4.11 10.61 9.84
N ARG A 113 -3.60 11.58 9.09
CA ARG A 113 -2.40 12.34 9.46
C ARG A 113 -2.70 13.26 10.64
N ALA A 114 -1.91 13.17 11.69
CA ALA A 114 -1.87 14.12 12.79
C ALA A 114 -0.84 15.23 12.49
N ALA A 115 -1.03 16.41 13.10
CA ALA A 115 -0.09 17.53 12.95
C ALA A 115 1.32 17.20 13.46
N SER A 116 1.43 16.26 14.41
CA SER A 116 2.69 15.78 14.98
C SER A 116 3.37 14.67 14.17
N ASP A 117 2.75 14.18 13.09
CA ASP A 117 3.33 13.09 12.31
C ASP A 117 4.48 13.59 11.44
N GLU A 118 5.66 13.01 11.66
CA GLU A 118 6.86 13.24 10.84
C GLU A 118 6.67 12.73 9.40
N TYR A 119 6.03 11.56 9.25
CA TYR A 119 5.83 10.89 7.97
C TYR A 119 4.43 11.10 7.44
N ARG A 120 4.30 11.17 6.11
CA ARG A 120 3.01 11.42 5.45
C ARG A 120 2.15 10.16 5.38
N CYS A 121 2.80 9.00 5.30
CA CYS A 121 2.15 7.71 5.29
C CYS A 121 2.53 6.89 6.53
N SER A 122 1.52 6.40 7.23
CA SER A 122 1.65 5.56 8.42
C SER A 122 0.52 4.55 8.42
N PHE A 123 0.82 3.26 8.57
CA PHE A 123 -0.17 2.20 8.58
C PHE A 123 -0.36 1.67 10.00
N SER A 124 -1.62 1.50 10.41
CA SER A 124 -2.00 0.76 11.61
C SER A 124 -2.97 -0.36 11.23
N MET A 125 -2.98 -1.43 12.03
CA MET A 125 -4.01 -2.45 11.90
C MET A 125 -5.31 -1.91 12.51
N PRO A 126 -6.42 -1.87 11.76
CA PRO A 126 -7.66 -1.31 12.27
C PRO A 126 -8.18 -2.07 13.49
N SER A 127 -8.58 -1.34 14.53
CA SER A 127 -9.20 -1.88 15.74
C SER A 127 -10.68 -2.28 15.55
N SER A 128 -11.14 -2.45 14.31
CA SER A 128 -12.56 -2.65 13.98
C SER A 128 -13.08 -4.07 14.24
N HIS A 129 -12.25 -4.97 14.76
CA HIS A 129 -12.69 -6.30 15.17
C HIS A 129 -13.23 -6.29 16.62
N ARG A 130 -13.78 -7.44 17.03
CA ARG A 130 -14.39 -7.66 18.35
C ARG A 130 -13.50 -7.11 19.48
N ASP A 131 -14.13 -6.40 20.41
CA ASP A 131 -13.51 -5.84 21.61
C ASP A 131 -12.37 -4.81 21.35
N GLY A 132 -12.35 -4.18 20.17
CA GLY A 132 -11.38 -3.12 19.84
C GLY A 132 -9.98 -3.66 19.52
N CYS A 133 -9.86 -4.97 19.23
CA CYS A 133 -8.60 -5.59 18.84
C CYS A 133 -8.51 -5.73 17.31
N PRO A 134 -7.31 -5.75 16.72
CA PRO A 134 -7.13 -6.05 15.30
C PRO A 134 -7.12 -7.57 15.08
N MET A 135 -7.45 -8.00 13.86
CA MET A 135 -7.35 -9.42 13.45
C MET A 135 -5.90 -9.93 13.38
N ALA A 136 -4.96 -9.01 13.20
CA ALA A 136 -3.53 -9.28 13.22
C ALA A 136 -2.81 -8.21 14.02
N TYR A 137 -1.87 -8.63 14.85
CA TYR A 137 -0.99 -7.77 15.61
C TYR A 137 0.30 -7.58 14.83
N LEU A 138 0.59 -6.33 14.49
CA LEU A 138 1.83 -5.97 13.83
C LEU A 138 2.87 -5.57 14.88
N LYS A 139 4.10 -6.05 14.73
CA LYS A 139 5.28 -5.59 15.45
C LYS A 139 6.44 -5.36 14.51
N THR A 140 7.34 -4.47 14.89
CA THR A 140 8.64 -4.28 14.24
C THR A 140 9.73 -4.85 15.15
N VAL A 141 10.49 -5.82 14.65
CA VAL A 141 11.48 -6.59 15.43
C VAL A 141 12.88 -6.45 14.85
N SER A 142 13.89 -6.73 15.68
CA SER A 142 15.29 -6.70 15.25
C SER A 142 15.54 -7.73 14.14
N LEU A 143 16.43 -7.38 13.21
CA LEU A 143 16.90 -8.29 12.16
C LEU A 143 17.78 -9.43 12.71
N ASP A 144 18.45 -9.20 13.84
CA ASP A 144 19.34 -10.18 14.47
C ASP A 144 18.59 -11.07 15.48
N ASP A 145 17.51 -10.55 16.08
CA ASP A 145 16.67 -11.28 17.04
C ASP A 145 15.17 -10.96 16.82
N PRO A 146 14.40 -11.87 16.19
CA PRO A 146 12.99 -11.65 15.90
C PRO A 146 12.08 -11.67 17.14
N HIS A 147 12.60 -11.99 18.33
CA HIS A 147 11.86 -11.90 19.58
C HIS A 147 11.93 -10.53 20.23
N ARG A 148 12.91 -9.70 19.83
CA ARG A 148 13.13 -8.36 20.36
C ARG A 148 12.50 -7.31 19.47
N GLY A 149 11.60 -6.50 20.03
CA GLY A 149 11.07 -5.30 19.37
C GLY A 149 12.15 -4.21 19.26
N VAL A 150 12.11 -3.42 18.17
CA VAL A 150 12.94 -2.21 18.04
C VAL A 150 12.25 -1.01 18.69
N GLU A 151 12.99 0.04 19.03
CA GLU A 151 12.41 1.27 19.61
C GLU A 151 11.58 2.05 18.58
N TYR A 152 10.74 2.99 19.03
CA TYR A 152 10.06 3.90 18.12
C TYR A 152 11.06 4.74 17.31
N GLY A 153 10.77 4.94 16.03
CA GLY A 153 11.66 5.61 15.08
C GLY A 153 12.78 4.71 14.54
N GLN A 154 12.92 3.47 15.03
CA GLN A 154 13.89 2.52 14.50
C GLN A 154 13.28 1.61 13.42
N GLU A 155 14.10 1.27 12.43
CA GLU A 155 13.78 0.28 11.41
C GLU A 155 14.01 -1.15 11.94
N GLY A 156 13.13 -2.06 11.56
CA GLY A 156 13.30 -3.49 11.78
C GLY A 156 12.45 -4.29 10.80
N GLN A 157 12.43 -5.62 10.97
CA GLN A 157 11.58 -6.50 10.18
C GLN A 157 10.14 -6.48 10.72
N VAL A 158 9.17 -6.48 9.82
CA VAL A 158 7.76 -6.61 10.20
C VAL A 158 7.49 -8.05 10.62
N ARG A 159 6.84 -8.22 11.77
CA ARG A 159 6.40 -9.50 12.30
C ARG A 159 4.93 -9.38 12.65
N ILE A 160 4.13 -10.32 12.18
CA ILE A 160 2.69 -10.35 12.46
C ILE A 160 2.34 -11.51 13.38
N SER A 161 1.23 -11.37 14.10
CA SER A 161 0.57 -12.48 14.78
C SER A 161 -0.91 -12.41 14.49
N VAL A 162 -1.45 -13.45 13.86
CA VAL A 162 -2.86 -13.50 13.45
C VAL A 162 -3.63 -14.29 14.47
N LEU A 163 -4.72 -13.72 14.97
CA LEU A 163 -5.64 -14.40 15.88
C LEU A 163 -7.07 -14.17 15.40
N ARG A 164 -7.67 -15.23 14.85
CA ARG A 164 -9.06 -15.29 14.41
C ARG A 164 -9.74 -16.48 15.08
N TYR A 165 -11.06 -16.57 14.97
CA TYR A 165 -11.81 -17.69 15.55
C TYR A 165 -11.30 -19.06 15.08
N GLU A 166 -10.89 -19.16 13.81
CA GLU A 166 -10.50 -20.42 13.17
C GLU A 166 -8.98 -20.64 13.13
N THR A 167 -8.18 -19.59 13.35
CA THR A 167 -6.75 -19.60 13.02
C THR A 167 -5.94 -18.78 13.99
N PHE A 168 -4.85 -19.38 14.49
CA PHE A 168 -3.81 -18.70 15.26
C PHE A 168 -2.44 -18.92 14.62
N ILE A 169 -1.77 -17.83 14.24
CA ILE A 169 -0.42 -17.85 13.65
C ILE A 169 0.45 -16.87 14.45
N PRO A 170 1.27 -17.38 15.38
CA PRO A 170 2.16 -16.54 16.16
C PRO A 170 3.42 -16.19 15.38
N HIS A 171 3.89 -14.95 15.57
CA HIS A 171 5.25 -14.52 15.22
C HIS A 171 5.70 -14.78 13.76
N HIS A 172 4.78 -14.71 12.80
CA HIS A 172 5.13 -14.84 11.38
C HIS A 172 5.95 -13.64 10.93
N LEU A 173 7.16 -13.89 10.42
CA LEU A 173 8.03 -12.85 9.88
C LEU A 173 7.61 -12.49 8.46
N GLU A 174 7.27 -11.23 8.24
CA GLU A 174 6.99 -10.70 6.91
C GLU A 174 8.27 -10.45 6.13
N ARG A 175 8.14 -10.32 4.82
CA ARG A 175 9.28 -10.01 3.92
C ARG A 175 9.51 -8.51 3.76
N ASP A 176 9.00 -7.73 4.70
CA ASP A 176 9.09 -6.28 4.71
C ASP A 176 9.87 -5.81 5.93
N ARG A 177 10.59 -4.72 5.76
CA ARG A 177 11.13 -3.90 6.85
C ARG A 177 10.38 -2.58 6.91
N ALA A 178 10.30 -2.00 8.08
CA ALA A 178 9.61 -0.75 8.31
C ALA A 178 10.12 -0.04 9.56
N ILE A 179 9.86 1.25 9.65
CA ILE A 179 10.10 2.05 10.85
C ILE A 179 8.90 1.88 11.80
N ARG A 180 9.17 1.54 13.06
CA ARG A 180 8.16 1.43 14.12
C ARG A 180 7.68 2.82 14.53
N ILE A 181 6.36 3.03 14.57
CA ILE A 181 5.76 4.29 15.03
C ILE A 181 4.80 4.03 16.19
N PRO A 182 4.65 5.00 17.13
CA PRO A 182 3.71 4.86 18.22
C PRO A 182 2.25 4.79 17.72
N PRO A 183 1.33 4.31 18.58
CA PRO A 183 -0.10 4.36 18.31
C PRO A 183 -0.58 5.77 17.94
N GLY A 184 -1.53 5.86 17.01
CA GLY A 184 -2.05 7.13 16.52
C GLY A 184 -3.32 6.95 15.70
N GLY A 185 -4.03 8.04 15.43
CA GLY A 185 -5.25 7.99 14.60
C GLY A 185 -6.46 7.32 15.28
N GLY A 186 -6.44 7.16 16.61
CA GLY A 186 -7.52 6.55 17.39
C GLY A 186 -7.36 5.05 17.63
N ASP A 187 -6.43 4.39 16.95
CA ASP A 187 -6.05 3.00 17.23
C ASP A 187 -5.05 2.94 18.40
N GLY A 188 -5.23 1.97 19.30
CA GLY A 188 -4.34 1.73 20.44
C GLY A 188 -3.08 0.92 20.11
N TRP A 189 -2.81 0.69 18.83
CA TRP A 189 -1.79 -0.24 18.35
C TRP A 189 -0.66 0.49 17.64
N ASP A 190 0.57 -0.01 17.81
CA ASP A 190 1.73 0.46 17.06
C ASP A 190 1.46 0.42 15.56
N GLY A 191 2.03 1.39 14.86
CA GLY A 191 1.99 1.43 13.41
C GLY A 191 3.36 1.16 12.79
N VAL A 192 3.38 1.21 11.46
CA VAL A 192 4.59 1.22 10.65
C VAL A 192 4.57 2.31 9.60
N THR A 193 5.75 2.80 9.26
CA THR A 193 5.97 3.71 8.13
C THR A 193 7.22 3.28 7.35
N ARG A 194 7.45 3.88 6.19
CA ARG A 194 8.59 3.59 5.31
C ARG A 194 8.74 2.08 5.03
N VAL A 195 7.60 1.41 4.84
CA VAL A 195 7.56 -0.03 4.53
C VAL A 195 8.30 -0.27 3.23
N THR A 196 9.27 -1.18 3.24
CA THR A 196 10.05 -1.58 2.06
C THR A 196 10.35 -3.06 2.09
N ALA A 197 10.69 -3.62 0.93
CA ALA A 197 11.17 -4.99 0.81
C ALA A 197 12.39 -5.25 1.70
N LEU A 198 12.39 -6.38 2.43
CA LEU A 198 13.62 -6.92 3.00
C LEU A 198 14.53 -7.41 1.87
N ALA A 199 15.85 -7.18 1.95
CA ALA A 199 16.78 -7.63 0.91
C ALA A 199 16.64 -9.15 0.66
N GLY A 200 16.43 -9.55 -0.61
CA GLY A 200 16.13 -10.94 -0.99
C GLY A 200 14.65 -11.34 -0.91
N GLY A 201 13.80 -10.55 -0.25
CA GLY A 201 12.35 -10.59 -0.33
C GLY A 201 11.88 -9.93 -1.62
N GLY A 202 11.15 -10.67 -2.46
CA GLY A 202 10.82 -10.28 -3.85
C GLY A 202 9.88 -9.08 -4.05
N SER A 203 9.89 -8.06 -3.18
CA SER A 203 9.19 -6.78 -3.37
C SER A 203 10.10 -5.67 -3.93
N GLY A 204 11.33 -6.01 -4.33
CA GLY A 204 12.19 -5.15 -5.15
C GLY A 204 11.79 -5.16 -6.62
N SER A 205 10.62 -4.58 -6.93
CA SER A 205 10.40 -3.78 -8.14
C SER A 205 8.99 -3.22 -8.19
N ALA A 206 8.89 -1.94 -8.56
CA ALA A 206 7.66 -1.22 -8.85
C ALA A 206 7.50 -0.94 -10.36
N PHE A 207 8.35 -1.53 -11.21
CA PHE A 207 8.21 -1.85 -12.64
C PHE A 207 9.57 -2.18 -13.26
#